data_AF-A0A1R2CW29-F1
#
_entry.id   AF-A0A1R2CW29-F1
#
_cell.length_a   1.000
_cell.length_b   1.000
_cell.length_c   1.000
_cell.angle_alpha   90.00
_cell.angle_beta   90.00
_cell.angle_gamma   90.00
#
_symmetry.space_group_name_H-M   'P 1'
#
loop_
_entity.id
_entity.type
_entity.pdbx_description
1 polymer ?
#
loop_
_entity_poly.entity_id
_entity_poly.type
_entity_poly.pdbx_seq_one_letter_code
_entity_poly.pdbx_strand_id
1 'polypeptide(L)'
;MLSKESGEILSTLLMKFIQGERSVEISRKTLAELYSFSPSLLFSKLCKVYRTELIPRDIKEFLAEKSVEANDDEVYMLVRQYSAGQNGRLNFEDFTHLVLPSTNQMVSEFALSRNSGNNDQAEYFFVTLLKNELKLQKEAEDLKIALFSSKDFSLWKAFEALNTSGSGSICEEEFRTFLRENKKFINEDDYDALMRRIDLQDDLVINYNEFLEALIPMKIPGSSETRMRQIAKDEEQEAKRRLTSEEMEEEVEGKIETQPDVGKEVDEDKDEPMDSHELEHSPRFKDPKEFTLSQDYETPEKGKSQVSRNLPSRKSGEAFEKFSELFLRTLEISRKVEFYRQNLVMLDNFSVIQLFKQIDRDGQGEINISDFIEFSKALNLEFSSESLESLFKKYASKEKMTMDPNEFSLLFYCFDKEYQNLLRISDEEEEINQETYGKIRDLLEILVISEEIYCNCLKSLKEFNSKEVNEVFEAFDCDQDGEISVDDMKSLLKSQGIACLDKDCLMVIQRFTKDKENSFTLGQLMGALEENTEDKEDYKKKEEMSEVVWEKSMGTVFK
;
A
#
# COMPACT_ATOMS: atom_id res chain seq x y z
N MET A 1 24.69 25.93 16.44
CA MET A 1 23.44 25.53 17.15
C MET A 1 22.23 26.26 16.58
N LEU A 2 21.29 25.49 16.06
CA LEU A 2 19.98 25.92 15.59
C LEU A 2 19.14 26.42 16.78
N SER A 3 18.34 27.49 16.62
CA SER A 3 17.42 27.89 17.69
C SER A 3 16.32 26.86 17.90
N LYS A 4 15.67 26.91 19.07
CA LYS A 4 14.52 26.06 19.37
C LYS A 4 13.38 26.25 18.35
N GLU A 5 13.13 27.48 17.90
CA GLU A 5 12.09 27.79 16.92
C GLU A 5 12.41 27.16 15.55
N SER A 6 13.63 27.35 15.04
CA SER A 6 14.05 26.73 13.77
C SER A 6 14.12 25.20 13.86
N GLY A 7 14.46 24.64 15.03
CA GLY A 7 14.39 23.20 15.29
C GLY A 7 12.96 22.64 15.30
N GLU A 8 12.00 23.39 15.87
CA GLU A 8 10.58 23.03 15.86
C GLU A 8 10.00 23.04 14.43
N ILE A 9 10.37 24.00 13.58
CA ILE A 9 9.95 24.02 12.17
C ILE A 9 10.59 22.85 11.41
N LEU A 10 11.89 22.57 11.63
CA LEU A 10 12.59 21.47 10.95
C LEU A 10 12.00 20.12 11.32
N SER A 11 11.78 19.86 12.60
CA SER A 11 11.10 18.63 13.04
C SER A 11 9.68 18.53 12.51
N THR A 12 8.96 19.65 12.37
CA THR A 12 7.63 19.67 11.75
C THR A 12 7.69 19.33 10.25
N LEU A 13 8.69 19.81 9.52
CA LEU A 13 8.93 19.45 8.11
C LEU A 13 9.22 17.96 7.96
N LEU A 14 10.10 17.40 8.79
CA LEU A 14 10.41 15.96 8.75
C LEU A 14 9.15 15.12 9.04
N MET A 15 8.37 15.49 10.06
CA MET A 15 7.09 14.82 10.33
C MET A 15 6.09 14.98 9.18
N LYS A 16 6.13 16.10 8.45
CA LYS A 16 5.29 16.32 7.28
C LYS A 16 5.66 15.39 6.13
N PHE A 17 6.95 15.16 5.88
CA PHE A 17 7.39 14.14 4.92
C PHE A 17 6.89 12.75 5.29
N ILE A 18 7.04 12.35 6.56
CA ILE A 18 6.58 11.04 7.04
C ILE A 18 5.07 10.86 6.83
N GLN A 19 4.26 11.80 7.32
CA GLN A 19 2.81 11.71 7.23
C GLN A 19 2.31 11.76 5.79
N GLY A 20 2.88 12.65 4.98
CA GLY A 20 2.54 12.76 3.58
C GLY A 20 2.93 11.52 2.79
N GLU A 21 4.13 10.99 3.00
CA GLU A 21 4.59 9.79 2.30
C GLU A 21 3.72 8.58 2.64
N ARG A 22 3.27 8.42 3.88
CA ARG A 22 2.32 7.36 4.23
C ARG A 22 1.02 7.48 3.42
N SER A 23 0.44 8.68 3.30
CA SER A 23 -0.76 8.90 2.49
C SER A 23 -0.52 8.64 0.99
N VAL A 24 0.64 9.01 0.47
CA VAL A 24 1.01 8.77 -0.93
C VAL A 24 1.25 7.28 -1.17
N GLU A 25 1.94 6.58 -0.27
CA GLU A 25 2.22 5.15 -0.37
C GLU A 25 0.92 4.32 -0.34
N ILE A 26 -0.04 4.68 0.51
CA ILE A 26 -1.38 4.10 0.50
C ILE A 26 -2.02 4.28 -0.89
N SER A 27 -1.90 5.47 -1.48
CA SER A 27 -2.45 5.74 -2.83
C SER A 27 -1.75 4.93 -3.92
N ARG A 28 -0.42 4.72 -3.83
CA ARG A 28 0.33 3.85 -4.75
C ARG A 28 -0.12 2.41 -4.62
N LYS A 29 -0.31 1.91 -3.40
CA LYS A 29 -0.83 0.56 -3.15
C LYS A 29 -2.23 0.39 -3.72
N THR A 30 -3.16 1.30 -3.44
CA THR A 30 -4.52 1.24 -4.00
C THR A 30 -4.49 1.23 -5.54
N LEU A 31 -3.66 2.07 -6.16
CA LEU A 31 -3.50 2.12 -7.62
C LEU A 31 -2.89 0.81 -8.17
N ALA A 32 -1.82 0.32 -7.55
CA ALA A 32 -1.11 -0.89 -7.98
C ALA A 32 -1.91 -2.17 -7.78
N GLU A 33 -2.89 -2.19 -6.88
CA GLU A 33 -3.79 -3.33 -6.70
C GLU A 33 -4.88 -3.44 -7.78
N LEU A 34 -5.12 -2.37 -8.55
CA LEU A 34 -6.11 -2.39 -9.64
C LEU A 34 -5.62 -3.20 -10.84
N TYR A 35 -6.36 -4.25 -11.20
CA TYR A 35 -6.07 -5.10 -12.36
C TYR A 35 -6.10 -4.37 -13.71
N SER A 36 -6.82 -3.25 -13.78
CA SER A 36 -6.85 -2.37 -14.94
C SER A 36 -5.67 -1.41 -14.99
N PHE A 37 -4.86 -1.31 -13.93
CA PHE A 37 -3.72 -0.40 -13.90
C PHE A 37 -2.47 -1.07 -14.50
N SER A 38 -1.96 -0.46 -15.57
CA SER A 38 -0.69 -0.79 -16.22
C SER A 38 0.20 0.45 -16.23
N PRO A 39 1.31 0.46 -15.45
CA PRO A 39 2.23 1.59 -15.38
C PRO A 39 2.81 1.97 -16.75
N SER A 40 3.19 0.98 -17.56
CA SER A 40 3.82 1.21 -18.87
C SER A 40 2.86 1.88 -19.87
N LEU A 41 1.61 1.42 -19.90
CA LEU A 41 0.59 2.01 -20.76
C LEU A 41 0.15 3.40 -20.26
N LEU A 42 0.14 3.63 -18.94
CA LEU A 42 -0.18 4.95 -18.39
C LEU A 42 0.93 5.93 -18.72
N PHE A 43 2.20 5.56 -18.49
CA PHE A 43 3.36 6.35 -18.83
C PHE A 43 3.34 6.75 -20.32
N SER A 44 3.17 5.76 -21.20
CA SER A 44 3.08 6.02 -22.64
C SER A 44 1.91 6.93 -23.03
N LYS A 45 0.78 6.87 -22.31
CA LYS A 45 -0.37 7.75 -22.54
C LYS A 45 -0.07 9.19 -22.11
N LEU A 46 0.62 9.37 -20.99
CA LEU A 46 0.93 10.69 -20.43
C LEU A 46 2.03 11.42 -21.22
N CYS A 47 3.02 10.69 -21.72
CA CYS A 47 4.15 11.18 -22.50
C CYS A 47 3.75 11.76 -23.87
N LYS A 48 3.09 12.93 -23.89
CA LYS A 48 2.57 13.59 -25.11
C LYS A 48 3.69 14.28 -25.89
N VAL A 49 4.65 14.90 -25.20
CA VAL A 49 5.74 15.67 -25.85
C VAL A 49 6.93 14.76 -26.21
N TYR A 50 7.46 14.03 -25.23
CA TYR A 50 8.59 13.12 -25.41
C TYR A 50 8.12 11.69 -25.12
N ARG A 51 8.26 10.77 -26.07
CA ARG A 51 7.70 9.40 -25.95
C ARG A 51 8.24 8.59 -24.77
N THR A 52 9.40 8.96 -24.24
CA THR A 52 10.13 8.21 -23.22
C THR A 52 10.39 9.02 -21.95
N GLU A 53 9.96 10.27 -21.89
CA GLU A 53 10.20 11.16 -20.76
C GLU A 53 8.93 11.96 -20.46
N LEU A 54 8.46 11.88 -19.23
CA LEU A 54 7.33 12.64 -18.74
C LEU A 54 7.81 13.99 -18.19
N ILE A 55 7.25 15.08 -18.70
CA ILE A 55 7.60 16.44 -18.28
C ILE A 55 6.47 17.09 -17.45
N PRO A 56 6.75 18.16 -16.66
CA PRO A 56 5.72 18.81 -15.85
C PRO A 56 4.47 19.24 -16.66
N ARG A 57 4.68 19.67 -17.91
CA ARG A 57 3.57 20.05 -18.79
C ARG A 57 2.61 18.90 -19.09
N ASP A 58 3.11 17.69 -19.27
CA ASP A 58 2.28 16.52 -19.57
C ASP A 58 1.34 16.19 -18.41
N ILE A 59 1.88 16.21 -17.17
CA ILE A 59 1.10 15.99 -15.94
C ILE A 59 0.08 17.10 -15.76
N LYS A 60 0.47 18.36 -15.96
CA LYS A 60 -0.46 19.51 -15.86
C LYS A 60 -1.61 19.43 -16.86
N GLU A 61 -1.33 19.08 -18.10
CA GLU A 61 -2.36 18.90 -19.13
C GLU A 61 -3.31 17.73 -18.78
N PHE A 62 -2.78 16.63 -18.24
CA PHE A 62 -3.61 15.51 -17.77
C PHE A 62 -4.50 15.89 -16.58
N LEU A 63 -3.97 16.61 -15.58
CA LEU A 63 -4.75 17.09 -14.44
C LEU A 63 -5.87 18.05 -14.89
N ALA A 64 -5.57 18.96 -15.82
CA ALA A 64 -6.56 19.88 -16.38
C ALA A 64 -7.67 19.13 -17.16
N GLU A 65 -7.32 18.08 -17.93
CA GLU A 65 -8.29 17.19 -18.58
C GLU A 65 -9.24 16.52 -17.56
N LYS A 66 -8.74 16.23 -16.36
CA LYS A 66 -9.50 15.66 -15.24
C LYS A 66 -10.12 16.70 -14.31
N SER A 67 -10.17 17.96 -14.72
CA SER A 67 -10.74 19.07 -13.92
C SER A 67 -10.08 19.25 -12.56
N VAL A 68 -8.78 18.98 -12.47
CA VAL A 68 -7.95 19.23 -11.29
C VAL A 68 -7.04 20.42 -11.59
N GLU A 69 -7.17 21.46 -10.77
CA GLU A 69 -6.31 22.64 -10.87
C GLU A 69 -4.96 22.36 -10.20
N ALA A 70 -3.88 22.59 -10.94
CA ALA A 70 -2.51 22.56 -10.44
C ALA A 70 -1.69 23.64 -11.15
N ASN A 71 -0.88 24.37 -10.41
CA ASN A 71 -0.02 25.42 -10.97
C ASN A 71 1.32 24.86 -11.47
N ASP A 72 2.10 25.66 -12.21
CA ASP A 72 3.37 25.19 -12.80
C ASP A 72 4.43 24.84 -11.74
N ASP A 73 4.45 25.57 -10.63
CA ASP A 73 5.40 25.33 -9.55
C ASP A 73 5.09 24.00 -8.84
N GLU A 74 3.81 23.73 -8.52
CA GLU A 74 3.36 22.49 -7.88
C GLU A 74 3.73 21.25 -8.71
N VAL A 75 3.45 21.28 -10.01
CA VAL A 75 3.73 20.13 -10.88
C VAL A 75 5.23 19.98 -11.13
N TYR A 76 6.00 21.07 -11.18
CA TYR A 76 7.45 20.98 -11.25
C TYR A 76 8.05 20.36 -9.98
N MET A 77 7.59 20.74 -8.77
CA MET A 77 8.06 20.16 -7.51
C MET A 77 7.80 18.65 -7.46
N LEU A 78 6.61 18.22 -7.90
CA LEU A 78 6.28 16.79 -8.04
C LEU A 78 7.28 16.08 -8.96
N VAL A 79 7.54 16.60 -10.15
CA VAL A 79 8.50 15.97 -11.07
C VAL A 79 9.92 15.98 -10.51
N ARG A 80 10.34 17.08 -9.86
CA ARG A 80 11.67 17.18 -9.25
C ARG A 80 11.89 16.11 -8.18
N GLN A 81 10.87 15.80 -7.38
CA GLN A 81 10.96 14.79 -6.31
C GLN A 81 11.36 13.40 -6.81
N TYR A 82 10.94 13.02 -8.02
CA TYR A 82 11.17 11.67 -8.56
C TYR A 82 12.21 11.64 -9.69
N SER A 83 12.72 12.79 -10.13
CA SER A 83 13.72 12.86 -11.19
C SER A 83 15.10 12.51 -10.62
N ALA A 84 15.48 11.23 -10.63
CA ALA A 84 16.76 10.78 -10.09
C ALA A 84 17.96 11.47 -10.78
N GLY A 85 17.84 11.72 -12.09
CA GLY A 85 18.85 12.45 -12.88
C GLY A 85 18.84 13.98 -12.69
N GLN A 86 17.96 14.52 -11.83
CA GLN A 86 17.77 15.95 -11.57
C GLN A 86 17.63 16.82 -12.84
N ASN A 87 17.12 16.23 -13.92
CA ASN A 87 16.96 16.89 -15.21
C ASN A 87 15.56 17.52 -15.38
N GLY A 88 14.71 17.40 -14.35
CA GLY A 88 13.34 17.93 -14.34
C GLY A 88 12.38 17.12 -15.21
N ARG A 89 12.68 15.84 -15.43
CA ARG A 89 11.91 14.89 -16.25
C ARG A 89 11.87 13.54 -15.56
N LEU A 90 10.82 12.77 -15.80
CA LEU A 90 10.72 11.39 -15.32
C LEU A 90 10.91 10.43 -16.50
N ASN A 91 11.92 9.59 -16.43
CA ASN A 91 11.97 8.40 -17.27
C ASN A 91 10.97 7.34 -16.75
N PHE A 92 10.92 6.16 -17.36
CA PHE A 92 9.98 5.13 -16.92
C PHE A 92 10.28 4.60 -15.50
N GLU A 93 11.55 4.47 -15.13
CA GLU A 93 11.98 4.04 -13.79
C GLU A 93 11.59 5.07 -12.73
N ASP A 94 11.88 6.35 -12.96
CA ASP A 94 11.41 7.46 -12.13
C ASP A 94 9.88 7.44 -11.97
N PHE A 95 9.17 7.18 -13.07
CA PHE A 95 7.71 7.07 -13.05
C PHE A 95 7.23 5.86 -12.25
N THR A 96 7.92 4.72 -12.28
CA THR A 96 7.58 3.58 -11.44
C THR A 96 7.71 3.92 -9.95
N HIS A 97 8.73 4.70 -9.57
CA HIS A 97 8.86 5.20 -8.20
C HIS A 97 7.74 6.15 -7.77
N LEU A 98 7.15 6.90 -8.72
CA LEU A 98 5.99 7.74 -8.46
C LEU A 98 4.72 6.89 -8.21
N VAL A 99 4.49 5.84 -9.00
CA VAL A 99 3.19 5.15 -9.07
C VAL A 99 3.12 3.79 -8.37
N LEU A 100 4.25 3.15 -8.06
CA LEU A 100 4.29 1.83 -7.44
C LEU A 100 4.70 1.89 -5.97
N PRO A 101 4.11 1.04 -5.11
CA PRO A 101 4.47 0.99 -3.70
C PRO A 101 5.89 0.44 -3.51
N SER A 102 6.62 0.98 -2.54
CA SER A 102 7.91 0.42 -2.07
C SER A 102 7.73 -0.59 -0.95
N THR A 103 6.60 -0.58 -0.24
CA THR A 103 6.30 -1.46 0.89
C THR A 103 5.89 -2.88 0.50
N ASN A 104 5.47 -3.10 -0.75
CA ASN A 104 5.02 -4.41 -1.23
C ASN A 104 5.52 -4.71 -2.64
N GLN A 105 6.69 -5.35 -2.72
CA GLN A 105 7.34 -5.69 -3.98
C GLN A 105 6.48 -6.61 -4.86
N MET A 106 5.75 -7.58 -4.28
CA MET A 106 4.89 -8.47 -5.05
C MET A 106 3.77 -7.72 -5.78
N VAL A 107 3.14 -6.74 -5.13
CA VAL A 107 2.11 -5.90 -5.76
C VAL A 107 2.71 -5.07 -6.91
N SER A 108 3.90 -4.54 -6.73
CA SER A 108 4.62 -3.77 -7.77
C SER A 108 4.99 -4.63 -8.98
N GLU A 109 5.57 -5.82 -8.76
CA GLU A 109 5.88 -6.79 -9.81
C GLU A 109 4.63 -7.21 -10.58
N PHE A 110 3.55 -7.44 -9.85
CA PHE A 110 2.27 -7.79 -10.45
C PHE A 110 1.73 -6.66 -11.33
N ALA A 111 1.75 -5.41 -10.87
CA ALA A 111 1.32 -4.26 -11.66
C ALA A 111 2.16 -4.08 -12.93
N LEU A 112 3.47 -4.28 -12.85
CA LEU A 112 4.39 -4.21 -13.99
C LEU A 112 4.15 -5.30 -15.04
N SER A 113 3.67 -6.47 -14.62
CA SER A 113 3.36 -7.59 -15.53
C SER A 113 2.08 -7.40 -16.36
N ARG A 114 1.25 -6.40 -16.02
CA ARG A 114 -0.07 -6.20 -16.65
C ARG A 114 0.06 -5.50 -18.00
N ASN A 115 -0.59 -6.09 -19.00
CA ASN A 115 -0.73 -5.56 -20.36
C ASN A 115 -2.15 -5.04 -20.66
N SER A 116 -3.01 -4.97 -19.65
CA SER A 116 -4.38 -4.41 -19.75
C SER A 116 -4.33 -2.88 -19.79
N GLY A 117 -5.14 -2.27 -20.66
CA GLY A 117 -5.24 -0.81 -20.75
C GLY A 117 -5.82 -0.18 -19.48
N ASN A 118 -5.33 1.01 -19.14
CA ASN A 118 -5.85 1.82 -18.03
C ASN A 118 -7.26 2.32 -18.35
N ASN A 119 -8.22 1.93 -17.50
CA ASN A 119 -9.60 2.41 -17.57
C ASN A 119 -9.79 3.69 -16.74
N ASP A 120 -11.00 4.27 -16.81
CA ASP A 120 -11.33 5.49 -16.06
C ASP A 120 -11.10 5.36 -14.54
N GLN A 121 -11.28 4.15 -14.00
CA GLN A 121 -11.00 3.85 -12.59
C GLN A 121 -9.51 4.00 -12.30
N ALA A 122 -8.62 3.31 -13.04
CA ALA A 122 -7.17 3.43 -12.85
C ALA A 122 -6.71 4.91 -12.95
N GLU A 123 -7.28 5.67 -13.88
CA GLU A 123 -7.00 7.10 -14.00
C GLU A 123 -7.49 7.93 -12.82
N TYR A 124 -8.65 7.62 -12.25
CA TYR A 124 -9.14 8.27 -11.04
C TYR A 124 -8.18 8.02 -9.84
N PHE A 125 -7.64 6.81 -9.68
CA PHE A 125 -6.65 6.54 -8.62
C PHE A 125 -5.33 7.22 -8.87
N PHE A 126 -4.90 7.26 -10.12
CA PHE A 126 -3.72 8.02 -10.48
C PHE A 126 -3.90 9.52 -10.19
N VAL A 127 -5.06 10.10 -10.49
CA VAL A 127 -5.39 11.48 -10.11
C VAL A 127 -5.40 11.66 -8.59
N THR A 128 -5.93 10.70 -7.84
CA THR A 128 -5.95 10.74 -6.37
C THR A 128 -4.53 10.72 -5.80
N LEU A 129 -3.67 9.84 -6.32
CA LEU A 129 -2.24 9.79 -6.02
C LEU A 129 -1.56 11.14 -6.30
N LEU A 130 -1.78 11.72 -7.49
CA LEU A 130 -1.22 13.03 -7.85
C LEU A 130 -1.72 14.14 -6.92
N LYS A 131 -2.99 14.15 -6.54
CA LYS A 131 -3.53 15.15 -5.59
C LYS A 131 -2.84 15.06 -4.23
N ASN A 132 -2.63 13.85 -3.71
CA ASN A 132 -1.93 13.63 -2.44
C ASN A 132 -0.47 14.06 -2.54
N GLU A 133 0.19 13.77 -3.66
CA GLU A 133 1.56 14.21 -3.93
C GLU A 133 1.66 15.75 -4.00
N LEU A 134 0.79 16.41 -4.77
CA LEU A 134 0.76 17.88 -4.87
C LEU A 134 0.49 18.55 -3.51
N LYS A 135 -0.43 17.99 -2.72
CA LYS A 135 -0.73 18.45 -1.35
C LYS A 135 0.52 18.39 -0.47
N LEU A 136 1.22 17.25 -0.48
CA LEU A 136 2.47 17.08 0.27
C LEU A 136 3.53 18.08 -0.17
N GLN A 137 3.77 18.20 -1.49
CA GLN A 137 4.79 19.11 -2.02
C GLN A 137 4.52 20.56 -1.60
N LYS A 138 3.26 21.00 -1.65
CA LYS A 138 2.86 22.34 -1.21
C LYS A 138 3.08 22.56 0.29
N GLU A 139 2.61 21.64 1.14
CA GLU A 139 2.76 21.75 2.59
C GLU A 139 4.24 21.70 3.02
N ALA A 140 5.05 20.90 2.34
CA ALA A 140 6.49 20.85 2.55
C ALA A 140 7.17 22.15 2.10
N GLU A 141 6.83 22.68 0.92
CA GLU A 141 7.39 23.94 0.41
C GLU A 141 7.11 25.12 1.35
N ASP A 142 5.89 25.22 1.90
CA ASP A 142 5.55 26.26 2.88
C ASP A 142 6.46 26.21 4.13
N LEU A 143 6.75 25.00 4.61
CA LEU A 143 7.67 24.79 5.75
C LEU A 143 9.14 25.05 5.38
N LYS A 144 9.57 24.70 4.16
CA LYS A 144 10.91 25.03 3.65
C LYS A 144 11.10 26.56 3.57
N ILE A 145 10.10 27.28 3.04
CA ILE A 145 10.12 28.75 2.98
C ILE A 145 10.14 29.34 4.40
N ALA A 146 9.37 28.79 5.33
CA ALA A 146 9.39 29.22 6.73
C ALA A 146 10.78 29.06 7.36
N LEU A 147 11.42 27.90 7.16
CA LEU A 147 12.80 27.64 7.61
C LEU A 147 13.79 28.67 7.05
N PHE A 148 13.78 28.90 5.74
CA PHE A 148 14.72 29.84 5.09
C PHE A 148 14.45 31.31 5.44
N SER A 149 13.25 31.62 5.92
CA SER A 149 12.89 32.94 6.43
C SER A 149 13.42 33.19 7.85
N SER A 150 13.72 32.13 8.61
CA SER A 150 14.30 32.25 9.95
C SER A 150 15.69 32.87 9.91
N LYS A 151 15.95 33.84 10.79
CA LYS A 151 17.19 34.63 10.79
C LYS A 151 18.43 33.83 11.17
N ASP A 152 18.25 32.79 11.97
CA ASP A 152 19.32 31.93 12.49
C ASP A 152 19.59 30.70 11.63
N PHE A 153 18.69 30.42 10.68
CA PHE A 153 18.72 29.22 9.84
C PHE A 153 19.79 29.29 8.75
N SER A 154 20.44 28.14 8.56
CA SER A 154 21.28 27.79 7.43
C SER A 154 21.23 26.27 7.30
N LEU A 155 21.30 25.74 6.08
CA LEU A 155 21.30 24.29 5.84
C LEU A 155 22.37 23.56 6.66
N TRP A 156 23.58 24.14 6.74
CA TRP A 156 24.67 23.56 7.51
C TRP A 156 24.35 23.41 9.00
N LYS A 157 23.86 24.46 9.67
CA LYS A 157 23.42 24.36 11.08
C LYS A 157 22.27 23.37 11.30
N ALA A 158 21.40 23.21 10.31
CA ALA A 158 20.34 22.22 10.38
C ALA A 158 20.91 20.80 10.27
N PHE A 159 21.83 20.57 9.33
CA PHE A 159 22.53 19.30 9.18
C PHE A 159 23.36 18.96 10.43
N GLU A 160 24.16 19.89 10.94
CA GLU A 160 24.95 19.76 12.17
C GLU A 160 24.07 19.45 13.40
N ALA A 161 22.84 19.98 13.44
CA ALA A 161 21.91 19.70 14.54
C ALA A 161 21.39 18.25 14.53
N LEU A 162 21.43 17.55 13.39
CA LEU A 162 21.10 16.14 13.28
C LEU A 162 22.35 15.25 13.37
N ASN A 163 23.43 15.63 12.66
CA ASN A 163 24.69 14.89 12.61
C ASN A 163 25.53 15.10 13.88
N THR A 164 25.04 14.61 15.01
CA THR A 164 25.68 14.79 16.32
C THR A 164 27.00 14.02 16.44
N SER A 165 27.17 12.96 15.65
CA SER A 165 28.40 12.15 15.62
C SER A 165 29.54 12.80 14.85
N GLY A 166 29.26 13.77 13.97
CA GLY A 166 30.24 14.37 13.07
C GLY A 166 30.67 13.46 11.92
N SER A 167 29.94 12.37 11.64
CA SER A 167 30.27 11.33 10.66
C SER A 167 30.21 11.79 9.19
N GLY A 168 29.55 12.92 8.92
CA GLY A 168 29.33 13.44 7.56
C GLY A 168 28.06 12.93 6.86
N SER A 169 27.37 11.94 7.44
CA SER A 169 26.04 11.46 7.00
C SER A 169 25.12 11.26 8.20
N ILE A 170 23.82 11.51 8.05
CA ILE A 170 22.85 11.35 9.13
C ILE A 170 22.33 9.91 9.11
N CYS A 171 22.43 9.21 10.24
CA CYS A 171 21.87 7.87 10.41
C CYS A 171 20.50 7.87 11.10
N GLU A 172 19.87 6.70 11.16
CA GLU A 172 18.57 6.51 11.78
C GLU A 172 18.50 6.98 13.23
N GLU A 173 19.48 6.59 14.06
CA GLU A 173 19.52 6.94 15.48
C GLU A 173 19.59 8.46 15.69
N GLU A 174 20.28 9.17 14.80
CA GLU A 174 20.41 10.64 14.82
C GLU A 174 19.08 11.32 14.49
N PHE A 175 18.35 10.85 13.46
CA PHE A 175 17.00 11.33 13.17
C PHE A 175 16.04 11.10 14.35
N ARG A 176 16.03 9.89 14.91
CA ARG A 176 15.19 9.54 16.06
C ARG A 176 15.50 10.40 17.27
N THR A 177 16.77 10.69 17.52
CA THR A 177 17.21 11.53 18.64
C THR A 177 16.74 12.96 18.44
N PHE A 178 17.00 13.57 17.28
CA PHE A 178 16.56 14.93 16.97
C PHE A 178 15.04 15.10 17.06
N LEU A 179 14.28 14.16 16.51
CA LEU A 179 12.81 14.19 16.58
C LEU A 179 12.31 14.06 18.03
N ARG A 180 12.92 13.17 18.83
CA ARG A 180 12.57 12.98 20.24
C ARG A 180 12.83 14.23 21.08
N GLU A 181 13.94 14.92 20.85
CA GLU A 181 14.24 16.20 21.50
C GLU A 181 13.20 17.27 21.18
N ASN A 182 12.60 17.20 19.98
CA ASN A 182 11.48 18.03 19.55
C ASN A 182 10.09 17.44 19.90
N LYS A 183 10.04 16.45 20.81
CA LYS A 183 8.81 15.79 21.30
C LYS A 183 8.01 15.09 20.20
N LYS A 184 8.69 14.60 19.16
CA LYS A 184 8.13 13.76 18.10
C LYS A 184 8.70 12.35 18.26
N PHE A 185 7.85 11.34 18.10
CA PHE A 185 8.24 9.94 18.20
C PHE A 185 7.84 9.25 16.90
N ILE A 186 8.78 8.51 16.33
CA ILE A 186 8.61 7.79 15.06
C ILE A 186 8.97 6.32 15.27
N ASN A 187 8.32 5.43 14.51
CA ASN A 187 8.65 3.99 14.44
C ASN A 187 9.50 3.67 13.19
N GLU A 188 9.71 2.38 12.90
CA GLU A 188 10.44 1.94 11.69
C GLU A 188 9.74 2.38 10.40
N ASP A 189 8.43 2.12 10.28
CA ASP A 189 7.64 2.51 9.10
C ASP A 189 7.69 4.02 8.82
N ASP A 190 7.71 4.83 9.89
CA ASP A 190 7.84 6.28 9.81
C ASP A 190 9.25 6.68 9.32
N TYR A 191 10.30 5.95 9.71
CA TYR A 191 11.65 6.17 9.23
C TYR A 191 11.78 5.78 7.75
N ASP A 192 11.25 4.62 7.35
CA ASP A 192 11.22 4.18 5.95
C ASP A 192 10.50 5.22 5.05
N ALA A 193 9.38 5.77 5.54
CA ALA A 193 8.66 6.84 4.86
C ALA A 193 9.50 8.13 4.74
N LEU A 194 10.34 8.44 5.73
CA LEU A 194 11.27 9.57 5.66
C LEU A 194 12.37 9.31 4.61
N MET A 195 12.99 8.13 4.66
CA MET A 195 14.05 7.73 3.75
C MET A 195 13.58 7.79 2.31
N ARG A 196 12.38 7.29 2.03
CA ARG A 196 11.76 7.32 0.70
C ARG A 196 11.66 8.71 0.07
N ARG A 197 11.72 9.78 0.88
CA ARG A 197 11.65 11.18 0.45
C ARG A 197 12.99 11.87 0.35
N ILE A 198 13.98 11.44 1.13
CA ILE A 198 15.27 12.15 1.29
C ILE A 198 16.43 11.36 0.68
N ASP A 199 16.49 10.05 0.92
CA ASP A 199 17.52 9.17 0.38
C ASP A 199 17.24 8.93 -1.11
N LEU A 200 17.99 9.61 -1.97
CA LEU A 200 17.84 9.55 -3.41
C LEU A 200 18.74 8.47 -4.03
N GLN A 201 19.77 8.03 -3.30
CA GLN A 201 20.76 7.06 -3.76
C GLN A 201 20.50 5.65 -3.24
N ASP A 202 19.52 5.48 -2.35
CA ASP A 202 19.10 4.21 -1.72
C ASP A 202 20.28 3.52 -1.00
N ASP A 203 21.14 4.33 -0.36
CA ASP A 203 22.31 3.86 0.40
C ASP A 203 22.05 3.78 1.92
N LEU A 204 20.80 4.05 2.33
CA LEU A 204 20.29 4.01 3.70
C LEU A 204 20.91 5.03 4.65
N VAL A 205 21.69 5.98 4.15
CA VAL A 205 22.23 7.11 4.91
C VAL A 205 21.86 8.41 4.21
N ILE A 206 21.73 9.50 4.98
CA ILE A 206 21.42 10.81 4.37
C ILE A 206 22.67 11.66 4.39
N ASN A 207 23.29 11.82 3.22
CA ASN A 207 24.44 12.71 3.09
C ASN A 207 24.00 14.19 3.00
N TYR A 208 24.97 15.10 3.07
CA TYR A 208 24.67 16.55 3.04
C TYR A 208 23.96 16.99 1.75
N ASN A 209 24.26 16.39 0.60
CA ASN A 209 23.65 16.76 -0.67
C ASN A 209 22.17 16.34 -0.73
N GLU A 210 21.85 15.15 -0.25
CA GLU A 210 20.46 14.66 -0.16
C GLU A 210 19.64 15.49 0.83
N PHE A 211 20.22 15.80 1.99
CA PHE A 211 19.60 16.69 2.96
C PHE A 211 19.36 18.09 2.36
N LEU A 212 20.32 18.61 1.59
CA LEU A 212 20.20 19.89 0.91
C LEU A 212 19.08 19.86 -0.14
N GLU A 213 19.05 18.84 -1.01
CA GLU A 213 18.01 18.71 -2.03
C GLU A 213 16.61 18.59 -1.41
N ALA A 214 16.48 17.85 -0.31
CA ALA A 214 15.22 17.70 0.40
C ALA A 214 14.72 19.01 1.04
N LEU A 215 15.62 19.87 1.54
CA LEU A 215 15.25 21.06 2.31
C LEU A 215 15.22 22.36 1.51
N ILE A 216 15.90 22.46 0.37
CA ILE A 216 15.91 23.69 -0.43
C ILE A 216 14.51 24.00 -0.98
N PRO A 217 13.93 25.19 -0.69
CA PRO A 217 12.67 25.60 -1.30
C PRO A 217 12.87 25.92 -2.77
N MET A 218 11.82 25.77 -3.57
CA MET A 218 11.82 26.24 -4.96
C MET A 218 12.10 27.74 -5.05
N LYS A 219 11.50 28.53 -4.15
CA LYS A 219 11.69 29.99 -4.10
C LYS A 219 12.28 30.42 -2.77
N ILE A 220 13.57 30.74 -2.76
CA ILE A 220 14.25 31.24 -1.56
C ILE A 220 13.68 32.63 -1.19
N PRO A 221 13.07 32.79 0.00
CA PRO A 221 12.51 34.06 0.42
C PRO A 221 13.59 35.15 0.60
N GLY A 222 13.37 36.30 -0.06
CA GLY A 222 14.25 37.48 0.05
C GLY A 222 15.47 37.49 -0.88
N SER A 223 15.34 36.91 -2.08
CA SER A 223 16.36 36.87 -3.14
C SER A 223 16.82 38.26 -3.63
N SER A 224 17.71 38.89 -2.88
CA SER A 224 18.77 39.72 -3.48
C SER A 224 19.97 38.83 -3.75
N GLU A 225 20.59 38.95 -4.93
CA GLU A 225 21.85 38.28 -5.31
C GLU A 225 22.93 38.37 -4.20
N THR A 226 22.84 39.39 -3.34
CA THR A 226 23.69 39.61 -2.17
C THR A 226 23.59 38.51 -1.12
N ARG A 227 22.40 37.97 -0.81
CA ARG A 227 22.23 36.90 0.20
C ARG A 227 22.67 35.55 -0.35
N MET A 228 22.44 35.28 -1.64
CA MET A 228 22.99 34.09 -2.31
C MET A 228 24.52 34.13 -2.37
N ARG A 229 25.11 35.30 -2.68
CA ARG A 229 26.58 35.48 -2.61
C ARG A 229 27.12 35.35 -1.20
N GLN A 230 26.31 35.64 -0.17
CA GLN A 230 26.73 35.47 1.22
C GLN A 230 26.65 34.01 1.64
N ILE A 231 25.55 33.30 1.33
CA ILE A 231 25.42 31.85 1.56
C ILE A 231 26.53 31.09 0.83
N ALA A 232 26.75 31.37 -0.45
CA ALA A 232 27.83 30.75 -1.22
C ALA A 232 29.23 31.09 -0.67
N LYS A 233 29.44 32.29 -0.10
CA LYS A 233 30.71 32.66 0.53
C LYS A 233 30.90 32.01 1.90
N ASP A 234 29.83 31.87 2.68
CA ASP A 234 29.86 31.21 3.98
C ASP A 234 30.12 29.71 3.76
N GLU A 235 29.50 29.10 2.75
CA GLU A 235 29.78 27.72 2.29
C GLU A 235 31.21 27.56 1.72
N GLU A 236 31.70 28.52 0.91
CA GLU A 236 33.08 28.50 0.40
C GLU A 236 34.12 28.66 1.53
N GLN A 237 33.83 29.47 2.55
CA GLN A 237 34.69 29.61 3.73
C GLN A 237 34.69 28.34 4.60
N GLU A 238 33.56 27.67 4.72
CA GLU A 238 33.44 26.42 5.47
C GLU A 238 34.14 25.27 4.74
N ALA A 239 33.99 25.17 3.41
CA ALA A 239 34.73 24.23 2.57
C ALA A 239 36.26 24.43 2.67
N LYS A 240 36.73 25.67 2.71
CA LYS A 240 38.15 25.99 2.93
C LYS A 240 38.65 25.59 4.32
N ARG A 241 37.79 25.66 5.36
CA ARG A 241 38.14 25.20 6.71
C ARG A 241 38.33 23.68 6.76
N ARG A 242 37.56 22.91 5.98
CA ARG A 242 37.71 21.45 5.89
C ARG A 242 39.02 21.03 5.22
N LEU A 243 39.37 21.66 4.10
CA LEU A 243 40.67 21.42 3.42
C LEU A 243 41.84 21.65 4.37
N THR A 244 41.81 22.72 5.18
CA THR A 244 42.85 22.98 6.18
C THR A 244 42.83 22.02 7.38
N SER A 245 41.72 21.34 7.64
CA SER A 245 41.59 20.39 8.75
C SER A 245 42.12 19.01 8.34
N GLU A 246 41.79 18.57 7.12
CA GLU A 246 42.31 17.33 6.51
C GLU A 246 43.83 17.41 6.27
N GLU A 247 44.35 18.54 5.79
CA GLU A 247 45.81 18.78 5.65
C GLU A 247 46.54 18.75 7.01
N MET A 248 45.87 19.13 8.10
CA MET A 248 46.41 19.06 9.45
C MET A 248 46.39 17.66 10.03
N GLU A 249 45.39 16.83 9.69
CA GLU A 249 45.30 15.43 10.12
C GLU A 249 46.33 14.54 9.40
N GLU A 250 46.56 14.74 8.09
CA GLU A 250 47.65 14.07 7.36
C GLU A 250 49.05 14.45 7.89
N GLU A 251 49.26 15.71 8.30
CA GLU A 251 50.51 16.14 8.93
C GLU A 251 50.74 15.57 10.34
N VAL A 252 49.67 15.18 11.04
CA VAL A 252 49.74 14.58 12.39
C VAL A 252 50.01 13.08 12.29
N GLU A 253 49.42 12.38 11.32
CA GLU A 253 49.73 10.97 11.05
C GLU A 253 51.17 10.78 10.52
N GLY A 254 51.68 11.73 9.71
CA GLY A 254 53.05 11.69 9.20
C GLY A 254 54.17 11.94 10.24
N LYS A 255 53.85 12.28 11.49
CA LYS A 255 54.84 12.62 12.55
C LYS A 255 54.94 11.58 13.67
N ILE A 256 54.19 10.47 13.63
CA ILE A 256 54.27 9.39 14.62
C ILE A 256 55.08 8.21 14.04
N GLU A 257 56.40 8.39 13.91
CA GLU A 257 57.34 7.27 13.77
C GLU A 257 58.60 7.53 14.60
N THR A 258 58.75 6.84 15.73
CA THR A 258 60.06 6.37 16.24
C THR A 258 59.90 5.23 17.27
N GLN A 259 60.22 4.00 16.82
CA GLN A 259 61.09 2.97 17.43
C GLN A 259 60.71 2.26 18.77
N PRO A 260 61.29 1.08 19.11
CA PRO A 260 61.01 -0.25 18.54
C PRO A 260 60.84 -1.33 19.65
N ASP A 261 60.29 -2.52 19.35
CA ASP A 261 60.59 -3.71 20.16
C ASP A 261 60.59 -5.01 19.34
N VAL A 262 61.41 -5.94 19.83
CA VAL A 262 62.15 -6.97 19.12
C VAL A 262 61.43 -8.32 19.09
N GLY A 263 61.31 -8.91 17.89
CA GLY A 263 61.77 -10.28 17.65
C GLY A 263 60.74 -11.42 17.52
N LYS A 264 60.57 -11.92 16.29
CA LYS A 264 60.97 -13.28 15.79
C LYS A 264 60.34 -13.49 14.40
N GLU A 265 61.15 -13.46 13.33
CA GLU A 265 61.62 -14.62 12.53
C GLU A 265 60.48 -15.50 12.01
N VAL A 266 60.32 -15.87 10.73
CA VAL A 266 61.06 -15.89 9.44
C VAL A 266 60.00 -16.44 8.45
N ASP A 267 59.81 -15.93 7.23
CA ASP A 267 60.38 -16.47 5.98
C ASP A 267 60.02 -15.57 4.79
N GLU A 268 60.98 -15.43 3.88
CA GLU A 268 60.95 -14.68 2.63
C GLU A 268 60.21 -15.47 1.53
N ASP A 269 59.44 -14.80 0.66
CA ASP A 269 59.60 -14.97 -0.80
C ASP A 269 58.80 -13.93 -1.63
N LYS A 270 59.58 -13.04 -2.24
CA LYS A 270 59.54 -12.48 -3.61
C LYS A 270 58.20 -12.34 -4.34
N ASP A 271 57.91 -11.08 -4.68
CA ASP A 271 57.03 -10.66 -5.77
C ASP A 271 57.44 -11.23 -7.14
N GLU A 272 56.49 -11.83 -7.86
CA GLU A 272 56.28 -11.64 -9.30
C GLU A 272 54.78 -11.81 -9.64
N PRO A 273 54.24 -11.10 -10.65
CA PRO A 273 52.80 -10.92 -10.84
C PRO A 273 52.21 -11.94 -11.84
N MET A 274 51.06 -12.52 -11.50
CA MET A 274 50.17 -13.30 -12.39
C MET A 274 48.82 -13.49 -11.70
N ASP A 275 47.69 -13.77 -12.32
CA ASP A 275 47.16 -13.70 -13.69
C ASP A 275 45.64 -13.91 -13.48
N SER A 276 44.86 -13.37 -14.40
CA SER A 276 43.43 -13.55 -14.55
C SER A 276 42.97 -15.02 -14.43
N HIS A 277 42.38 -15.39 -13.29
CA HIS A 277 41.18 -16.25 -13.16
C HIS A 277 40.83 -16.49 -11.67
N GLU A 278 39.52 -16.49 -11.38
CA GLU A 278 38.85 -16.96 -10.14
C GLU A 278 38.62 -15.95 -8.99
N LEU A 279 37.62 -15.08 -9.20
CA LEU A 279 36.61 -14.76 -8.18
C LEU A 279 35.21 -14.92 -8.82
N GLU A 280 34.87 -16.16 -9.19
CA GLU A 280 33.46 -16.56 -9.19
C GLU A 280 33.13 -16.94 -7.76
N HIS A 281 32.12 -16.29 -7.17
CA HIS A 281 31.14 -16.78 -6.17
C HIS A 281 30.67 -15.63 -5.24
N SER A 282 29.82 -14.73 -5.76
CA SER A 282 28.73 -14.10 -5.00
C SER A 282 27.76 -13.39 -5.97
N PRO A 283 26.43 -13.60 -5.91
CA PRO A 283 25.53 -13.20 -7.00
C PRO A 283 24.91 -11.81 -6.75
N ARG A 284 25.35 -10.80 -7.53
CA ARG A 284 24.58 -9.59 -7.80
C ARG A 284 24.54 -9.35 -9.32
N PHE A 285 23.31 -9.12 -9.79
CA PHE A 285 22.85 -8.44 -11.01
C PHE A 285 23.73 -8.50 -12.26
N LYS A 286 23.20 -9.12 -13.33
CA LYS A 286 23.66 -8.92 -14.71
C LYS A 286 22.73 -7.95 -15.44
N ASP A 287 23.36 -6.98 -16.08
CA ASP A 287 22.77 -5.97 -16.96
C ASP A 287 21.98 -6.55 -18.16
N PRO A 288 21.03 -5.77 -18.70
CA PRO A 288 20.19 -6.15 -19.82
C PRO A 288 20.81 -5.69 -21.16
N LYS A 289 21.13 -6.63 -22.06
CA LYS A 289 21.28 -6.31 -23.49
C LYS A 289 20.66 -7.37 -24.40
N GLU A 290 19.79 -6.86 -25.28
CA GLU A 290 19.41 -7.37 -26.60
C GLU A 290 18.96 -8.83 -26.68
N PHE A 291 17.65 -9.05 -26.61
CA PHE A 291 17.04 -10.27 -27.14
C PHE A 291 16.41 -9.97 -28.51
N THR A 292 17.16 -10.31 -29.55
CA THR A 292 16.66 -10.53 -30.90
C THR A 292 15.64 -11.67 -30.92
N LEU A 293 14.54 -11.49 -31.67
CA LEU A 293 13.57 -12.55 -31.97
C LEU A 293 14.29 -13.81 -32.51
N SER A 294 14.30 -14.89 -31.74
CA SER A 294 14.48 -16.24 -32.30
C SER A 294 13.10 -16.87 -32.50
N GLN A 295 12.75 -17.07 -33.77
CA GLN A 295 11.78 -18.06 -34.19
C GLN A 295 12.24 -19.41 -33.66
N ASP A 296 11.45 -20.04 -32.80
CA ASP A 296 11.29 -21.49 -32.61
C ASP A 296 10.41 -21.71 -31.36
N TYR A 297 9.12 -21.39 -31.51
CA TYR A 297 8.09 -21.87 -30.59
C TYR A 297 7.53 -23.17 -31.17
N GLU A 298 8.02 -24.30 -30.67
CA GLU A 298 7.30 -25.57 -30.81
C GLU A 298 6.14 -25.58 -29.79
N THR A 299 4.93 -25.71 -30.30
CA THR A 299 3.70 -25.96 -29.53
C THR A 299 3.89 -27.10 -28.53
N PRO A 300 3.43 -26.99 -27.27
CA PRO A 300 3.54 -28.11 -26.34
C PRO A 300 2.62 -29.25 -26.79
N GLU A 301 3.22 -30.38 -27.17
CA GLU A 301 2.50 -31.63 -27.34
C GLU A 301 1.87 -32.06 -26.00
N LYS A 302 0.61 -32.47 -26.07
CA LYS A 302 -0.15 -33.05 -24.96
C LYS A 302 0.57 -34.31 -24.44
N GLY A 303 1.28 -34.17 -23.32
CA GLY A 303 1.77 -35.30 -22.53
C GLY A 303 0.60 -36.15 -22.04
N LYS A 304 0.48 -37.38 -22.54
CA LYS A 304 -0.47 -38.37 -22.05
C LYS A 304 0.07 -38.97 -20.75
N SER A 305 -0.33 -38.41 -19.61
CA SER A 305 -0.20 -39.09 -18.33
C SER A 305 -1.19 -40.24 -18.26
N GLN A 306 -0.68 -41.49 -18.26
CA GLN A 306 -1.45 -42.66 -17.90
C GLN A 306 -1.62 -42.70 -16.38
N VAL A 307 -2.70 -42.09 -15.90
CA VAL A 307 -3.25 -42.34 -14.56
C VAL A 307 -4.65 -42.92 -14.77
N SER A 308 -4.90 -44.08 -14.20
CA SER A 308 -6.22 -44.73 -14.19
C SER A 308 -7.18 -43.89 -13.35
N ARG A 309 -7.80 -42.87 -13.95
CA ARG A 309 -8.91 -42.12 -13.34
C ARG A 309 -10.23 -42.67 -13.88
N ASN A 310 -11.11 -43.09 -12.97
CA ASN A 310 -12.53 -43.20 -13.26
C ASN A 310 -12.95 -41.88 -13.95
N LEU A 311 -13.59 -41.96 -15.12
CA LEU A 311 -14.08 -40.76 -15.79
C LEU A 311 -15.03 -40.04 -14.83
N PRO A 312 -14.79 -38.76 -14.49
CA PRO A 312 -15.74 -37.99 -13.69
C PRO A 312 -17.11 -38.03 -14.38
N SER A 313 -18.16 -38.14 -13.56
CA SER A 313 -19.51 -38.15 -14.12
C SER A 313 -19.77 -36.84 -14.86
N ARG A 314 -20.65 -36.83 -15.88
CA ARG A 314 -21.02 -35.60 -16.59
C ARG A 314 -21.52 -34.51 -15.63
N LYS A 315 -22.17 -34.90 -14.53
CA LYS A 315 -22.62 -33.99 -13.48
C LYS A 315 -21.48 -33.44 -12.63
N SER A 316 -20.42 -34.21 -12.39
CA SER A 316 -19.25 -33.75 -11.65
C SER A 316 -18.48 -32.67 -12.41
N GLY A 317 -18.45 -32.74 -13.75
CA GLY A 317 -17.91 -31.68 -14.59
C GLY A 317 -18.73 -30.38 -14.53
N GLU A 318 -20.05 -30.49 -14.55
CA GLU A 318 -20.97 -29.34 -14.39
C GLU A 318 -20.86 -28.72 -12.99
N ALA A 319 -20.71 -29.54 -11.95
CA ALA A 319 -20.45 -29.09 -10.60
C ALA A 319 -19.13 -28.30 -10.53
N PHE A 320 -18.04 -28.84 -11.09
CA PHE A 320 -16.73 -28.17 -11.13
C PHE A 320 -16.80 -26.78 -11.76
N GLU A 321 -17.51 -26.64 -12.89
CA GLU A 321 -17.72 -25.35 -13.55
C GLU A 321 -18.46 -24.36 -12.67
N LYS A 322 -19.55 -24.77 -12.00
CA LYS A 322 -20.33 -23.89 -11.11
C LYS A 322 -19.58 -23.50 -9.84
N PHE A 323 -18.80 -24.40 -9.25
CA PHE A 323 -17.95 -24.04 -8.11
C PHE A 323 -16.82 -23.09 -8.52
N SER A 324 -16.22 -23.32 -9.70
CA SER A 324 -15.25 -22.38 -10.27
C SER A 324 -15.89 -21.00 -10.47
N GLU A 325 -17.11 -20.94 -11.01
CA GLU A 325 -17.86 -19.69 -11.14
C GLU A 325 -18.13 -19.01 -9.79
N LEU A 326 -18.51 -19.77 -8.75
CA LEU A 326 -18.68 -19.23 -7.40
C LEU A 326 -17.39 -18.54 -6.90
N PHE A 327 -16.24 -19.20 -7.01
CA PHE A 327 -14.97 -18.64 -6.55
C PHE A 327 -14.57 -17.41 -7.37
N LEU A 328 -14.72 -17.45 -8.70
CA LEU A 328 -14.40 -16.34 -9.58
C LEU A 328 -15.28 -15.11 -9.32
N ARG A 329 -16.60 -15.29 -9.24
CA ARG A 329 -17.52 -14.18 -8.96
C ARG A 329 -17.30 -13.62 -7.55
N THR A 330 -17.06 -14.49 -6.57
CA THR A 330 -16.74 -14.07 -5.19
C THR A 330 -15.44 -13.28 -5.16
N LEU A 331 -14.41 -13.72 -5.88
CA LEU A 331 -13.16 -12.99 -5.99
C LEU A 331 -13.36 -11.59 -6.59
N GLU A 332 -14.01 -11.53 -7.75
CA GLU A 332 -14.24 -10.27 -8.45
C GLU A 332 -15.02 -9.27 -7.60
N ILE A 333 -16.06 -9.73 -6.89
CA ILE A 333 -16.88 -8.86 -6.07
C ILE A 333 -16.18 -8.48 -4.76
N SER A 334 -15.44 -9.40 -4.12
CA SER A 334 -14.65 -9.10 -2.91
C SER A 334 -13.58 -8.05 -3.20
N ARG A 335 -12.92 -8.11 -4.36
CA ARG A 335 -11.98 -7.06 -4.81
C ARG A 335 -12.66 -5.69 -4.91
N LYS A 336 -13.88 -5.64 -5.46
CA LYS A 336 -14.64 -4.38 -5.54
C LYS A 336 -15.03 -3.88 -4.14
N VAL A 337 -15.55 -4.75 -3.27
CA VAL A 337 -15.90 -4.38 -1.89
C VAL A 337 -14.68 -3.80 -1.18
N GLU A 338 -13.55 -4.49 -1.22
CA GLU A 338 -12.32 -4.03 -0.57
C GLU A 338 -11.86 -2.69 -1.11
N PHE A 339 -11.88 -2.53 -2.43
CA PHE A 339 -11.61 -1.26 -3.08
C PHE A 339 -12.50 -0.11 -2.58
N TYR A 340 -13.83 -0.31 -2.51
CA TYR A 340 -14.74 0.73 -2.03
C TYR A 340 -14.54 1.04 -0.54
N ARG A 341 -14.18 0.05 0.29
CA ARG A 341 -13.80 0.28 1.69
C ARG A 341 -12.56 1.15 1.80
N GLN A 342 -11.48 0.77 1.11
CA GLN A 342 -10.23 1.51 1.10
C GLN A 342 -10.45 2.98 0.68
N ASN A 343 -11.26 3.21 -0.35
CA ASN A 343 -11.59 4.55 -0.83
C ASN A 343 -12.34 5.40 0.18
N LEU A 344 -13.18 4.78 0.98
CA LEU A 344 -14.00 5.47 1.96
C LEU A 344 -13.19 5.81 3.22
N VAL A 345 -12.37 4.87 3.71
CA VAL A 345 -11.54 5.11 4.92
C VAL A 345 -10.40 6.09 4.69
N MET A 346 -9.99 6.30 3.44
CA MET A 346 -9.03 7.36 3.08
C MET A 346 -9.61 8.77 3.18
N LEU A 347 -10.92 8.93 3.35
CA LEU A 347 -11.53 10.25 3.46
C LEU A 347 -11.43 10.79 4.90
N ASP A 348 -10.89 11.99 5.03
CA ASP A 348 -10.74 12.67 6.32
C ASP A 348 -12.08 12.94 7.03
N ASN A 349 -13.16 13.13 6.27
CA ASN A 349 -14.49 13.45 6.78
C ASN A 349 -15.41 12.23 6.87
N PHE A 350 -14.86 11.02 6.89
CA PHE A 350 -15.60 9.79 7.14
C PHE A 350 -15.36 9.32 8.58
N SER A 351 -16.41 9.34 9.40
CA SER A 351 -16.45 8.73 10.74
C SER A 351 -17.58 7.71 10.82
N VAL A 352 -17.27 6.52 11.33
CA VAL A 352 -18.25 5.45 11.54
C VAL A 352 -19.29 5.84 12.57
N ILE A 353 -18.87 6.45 13.69
CA ILE A 353 -19.78 6.82 14.79
C ILE A 353 -20.73 7.94 14.36
N GLN A 354 -20.22 8.90 13.58
CA GLN A 354 -21.06 9.97 13.08
C GLN A 354 -22.10 9.46 12.09
N LEU A 355 -21.71 8.55 11.19
CA LEU A 355 -22.64 7.89 10.29
C LEU A 355 -23.68 7.07 11.07
N PHE A 356 -23.23 6.30 12.06
CA PHE A 356 -24.10 5.51 12.93
C PHE A 356 -25.19 6.38 13.57
N LYS A 357 -24.83 7.51 14.18
CA LYS A 357 -25.77 8.46 14.80
C LYS A 357 -26.79 9.05 13.83
N GLN A 358 -26.43 9.19 12.56
CA GLN A 358 -27.37 9.70 11.56
C GLN A 358 -28.41 8.65 11.15
N ILE A 359 -28.09 7.37 11.33
CA ILE A 359 -28.98 6.23 11.06
C ILE A 359 -29.82 5.93 12.31
N ASP A 360 -29.20 5.87 13.50
CA ASP A 360 -29.82 5.68 14.81
C ASP A 360 -30.53 6.96 15.29
N ARG A 361 -31.64 7.30 14.62
CA ARG A 361 -32.38 8.55 14.88
C ARG A 361 -33.16 8.56 16.20
N ASP A 362 -33.54 7.40 16.70
CA ASP A 362 -34.21 7.27 17.99
C ASP A 362 -33.23 7.26 19.17
N GLY A 363 -31.92 7.15 18.90
CA GLY A 363 -30.85 7.26 19.88
C GLY A 363 -30.82 6.07 20.83
N GLN A 364 -31.27 4.90 20.35
CA GLN A 364 -31.29 3.67 21.15
C GLN A 364 -29.90 3.05 21.30
N GLY A 365 -28.92 3.51 20.51
CA GLY A 365 -27.56 2.98 20.50
C GLY A 365 -27.42 1.69 19.68
N GLU A 366 -28.45 1.30 18.95
CA GLU A 366 -28.51 0.12 18.09
C GLU A 366 -29.25 0.49 16.79
N ILE A 367 -28.75 0.03 15.64
CA ILE A 367 -29.45 0.17 14.35
C ILE A 367 -30.29 -1.09 14.13
N ASN A 368 -31.59 -0.93 13.94
CA ASN A 368 -32.45 -2.04 13.54
C ASN A 368 -32.61 -2.12 12.01
N ILE A 369 -33.26 -3.18 11.51
CA ILE A 369 -33.46 -3.38 10.08
C ILE A 369 -34.27 -2.25 9.41
N SER A 370 -35.24 -1.67 10.11
CA SER A 370 -36.06 -0.58 9.58
C SER A 370 -35.20 0.67 9.37
N ASP A 371 -34.35 1.01 10.34
CA ASP A 371 -33.42 2.15 10.25
C ASP A 371 -32.47 1.98 9.06
N PHE A 372 -31.92 0.77 8.91
CA PHE A 372 -31.02 0.44 7.80
C PHE A 372 -31.72 0.55 6.43
N ILE A 373 -32.97 0.09 6.31
CA ILE A 373 -33.77 0.21 5.08
C ILE A 373 -34.11 1.67 4.80
N GLU A 374 -34.50 2.45 5.80
CA GLU A 374 -34.78 3.88 5.63
C GLU A 374 -33.55 4.66 5.19
N PHE A 375 -32.40 4.37 5.80
CA PHE A 375 -31.13 4.96 5.41
C PHE A 375 -30.74 4.57 3.97
N SER A 376 -30.89 3.31 3.60
CA SER A 376 -30.63 2.82 2.24
C SER A 376 -31.51 3.53 1.21
N LYS A 377 -32.78 3.78 1.53
CA LYS A 377 -33.70 4.57 0.69
C LYS A 377 -33.27 6.04 0.59
N ALA A 378 -32.80 6.64 1.69
CA ALA A 378 -32.30 8.01 1.69
C ALA A 378 -31.06 8.19 0.80
N LEU A 379 -30.25 7.14 0.65
CA LEU A 379 -29.12 7.09 -0.29
C LEU A 379 -29.52 6.78 -1.74
N ASN A 380 -30.82 6.56 -2.01
CA ASN A 380 -31.36 6.13 -3.30
C ASN A 380 -30.83 4.76 -3.78
N LEU A 381 -30.70 3.79 -2.87
CA LEU A 381 -30.38 2.41 -3.23
C LEU A 381 -31.63 1.68 -3.77
N GLU A 382 -31.55 1.16 -4.99
CA GLU A 382 -32.66 0.49 -5.69
C GLU A 382 -32.67 -1.04 -5.46
N PHE A 383 -32.67 -1.49 -4.20
CA PHE A 383 -32.72 -2.92 -3.85
C PHE A 383 -34.02 -3.33 -3.16
N SER A 384 -34.32 -4.63 -3.20
CA SER A 384 -35.44 -5.20 -2.46
C SER A 384 -35.18 -5.20 -0.95
N SER A 385 -36.24 -5.18 -0.14
CA SER A 385 -36.10 -5.32 1.32
C SER A 385 -35.43 -6.64 1.72
N GLU A 386 -35.69 -7.73 1.00
CA GLU A 386 -35.06 -9.04 1.23
C GLU A 386 -33.54 -8.99 1.02
N SER A 387 -33.08 -8.29 -0.03
CA SER A 387 -31.65 -8.11 -0.32
C SER A 387 -30.95 -7.30 0.79
N LEU A 388 -31.57 -6.21 1.24
CA LEU A 388 -31.04 -5.38 2.33
C LEU A 388 -31.06 -6.13 3.67
N GLU A 389 -32.10 -6.93 3.92
CA GLU A 389 -32.19 -7.82 5.09
C GLU A 389 -31.09 -8.87 5.09
N SER A 390 -30.78 -9.46 3.94
CA SER A 390 -29.70 -10.44 3.83
C SER A 390 -28.35 -9.83 4.18
N LEU A 391 -28.05 -8.63 3.67
CA LEU A 391 -26.84 -7.90 4.03
C LEU A 391 -26.84 -7.55 5.53
N PHE A 392 -27.96 -7.04 6.05
CA PHE A 392 -28.08 -6.66 7.45
C PHE A 392 -27.82 -7.85 8.39
N LYS A 393 -28.46 -9.00 8.15
CA LYS A 393 -28.30 -10.23 8.95
C LYS A 393 -26.88 -10.79 8.95
N LYS A 394 -26.08 -10.48 7.92
CA LYS A 394 -24.67 -10.91 7.87
C LYS A 394 -23.82 -10.23 8.95
N TYR A 395 -24.13 -8.98 9.28
CA TYR A 395 -23.33 -8.17 10.20
C TYR A 395 -24.00 -7.97 11.56
N ALA A 396 -25.32 -8.07 11.63
CA ALA A 396 -26.09 -7.89 12.85
C ALA A 396 -25.93 -9.06 13.83
N SER A 397 -26.09 -8.76 15.12
CA SER A 397 -26.21 -9.78 16.17
C SER A 397 -27.34 -10.76 15.84
N LYS A 398 -27.03 -12.06 15.79
CA LYS A 398 -28.04 -13.11 15.54
C LYS A 398 -29.13 -13.16 16.62
N GLU A 399 -28.81 -12.74 17.84
CA GLU A 399 -29.73 -12.78 18.99
C GLU A 399 -30.68 -11.59 19.00
N LYS A 400 -30.16 -10.39 18.73
CA LYS A 400 -30.93 -9.15 18.84
C LYS A 400 -31.57 -8.69 17.52
N MET A 401 -31.04 -9.14 16.38
CA MET A 401 -31.39 -8.62 15.04
C MET A 401 -31.25 -7.10 14.95
N THR A 402 -30.25 -6.57 15.64
CA THR A 402 -29.81 -5.18 15.62
C THR A 402 -28.30 -5.12 15.41
N MET A 403 -27.78 -3.96 15.02
CA MET A 403 -26.34 -3.69 14.93
C MET A 403 -25.93 -2.67 15.99
N ASP A 404 -24.96 -3.03 16.82
CA ASP A 404 -24.25 -2.04 17.64
C ASP A 404 -23.19 -1.28 16.80
N PRO A 405 -22.52 -0.24 17.34
CA PRO A 405 -21.50 0.50 16.59
C PRO A 405 -20.31 -0.35 16.13
N ASN A 406 -19.95 -1.41 16.86
CA ASN A 406 -18.86 -2.31 16.48
C ASN A 406 -19.29 -3.19 15.31
N GLU A 407 -20.49 -3.77 15.36
CA GLU A 407 -21.07 -4.56 14.28
C GLU A 407 -21.27 -3.72 13.02
N PHE A 408 -21.76 -2.49 13.17
CA PHE A 408 -21.89 -1.54 12.06
C PHE A 408 -20.52 -1.18 11.45
N SER A 409 -19.47 -1.07 12.26
CA SER A 409 -18.11 -0.78 11.78
C SER A 409 -17.56 -1.86 10.83
N LEU A 410 -18.03 -3.11 10.94
CA LEU A 410 -17.62 -4.23 10.09
C LEU A 410 -18.00 -4.04 8.62
N LEU A 411 -18.98 -3.18 8.30
CA LEU A 411 -19.30 -2.82 6.92
C LEU A 411 -18.11 -2.13 6.24
N PHE A 412 -17.31 -1.39 7.01
CA PHE A 412 -16.22 -0.53 6.54
C PHE A 412 -14.83 -1.13 6.78
N TYR A 413 -14.75 -2.27 7.46
CA TYR A 413 -13.48 -2.88 7.84
C TYR A 413 -12.73 -3.44 6.62
N CYS A 414 -11.60 -2.81 6.28
CA CYS A 414 -10.70 -3.25 5.22
C CYS A 414 -9.98 -4.56 5.57
N PHE A 415 -9.64 -5.35 4.57
CA PHE A 415 -8.81 -6.54 4.73
C PHE A 415 -7.37 -6.16 5.11
N ASP A 416 -6.82 -5.12 4.48
CA ASP A 416 -5.45 -4.64 4.71
C ASP A 416 -5.34 -3.82 6.02
N LYS A 417 -4.41 -4.22 6.90
CA LYS A 417 -4.22 -3.63 8.24
C LYS A 417 -3.90 -2.13 8.21
N GLU A 418 -3.17 -1.66 7.22
CA GLU A 418 -2.84 -0.24 7.07
C GLU A 418 -4.09 0.63 6.92
N TYR A 419 -5.07 0.17 6.13
CA TYR A 419 -6.33 0.88 5.92
C TYR A 419 -7.27 0.72 7.12
N GLN A 420 -7.21 -0.42 7.84
CA GLN A 420 -7.93 -0.56 9.11
C GLN A 420 -7.52 0.51 10.12
N ASN A 421 -6.25 0.89 10.16
CA ASN A 421 -5.76 1.94 11.05
C ASN A 421 -6.26 3.35 10.66
N LEU A 422 -6.75 3.55 9.44
CA LEU A 422 -7.34 4.80 8.97
C LEU A 422 -8.83 4.91 9.31
N LEU A 423 -9.48 3.79 9.64
CA LEU A 423 -10.90 3.76 9.95
C LEU A 423 -11.17 4.55 11.24
N ARG A 424 -11.79 5.73 11.10
CA ARG A 424 -12.11 6.61 12.24
C ARG A 424 -13.38 6.12 12.95
N ILE A 425 -13.19 5.57 14.14
CA ILE A 425 -14.26 5.11 15.05
C ILE A 425 -14.34 6.08 16.24
N SER A 426 -14.48 7.36 15.93
CA SER A 426 -14.54 8.46 16.92
C SER A 426 -15.74 9.35 16.63
N ASP A 427 -16.26 9.96 17.69
CA ASP A 427 -17.28 10.99 17.58
C ASP A 427 -16.63 12.30 17.12
N GLU A 428 -16.72 12.58 15.81
CA GLU A 428 -16.13 13.77 15.19
C GLU A 428 -17.16 14.91 15.12
N GLU A 429 -16.71 16.17 15.25
CA GLU A 429 -17.58 17.34 15.17
C GLU A 429 -17.97 17.70 13.72
N GLU A 430 -17.15 17.33 12.73
CA GLU A 430 -17.34 17.73 11.32
C GLU A 430 -18.37 16.86 10.61
N GLU A 431 -19.41 17.44 10.00
CA GLU A 431 -20.43 16.69 9.26
C GLU A 431 -19.92 15.96 8.00
N ILE A 432 -20.44 14.74 7.78
CA ILE A 432 -20.23 13.97 6.55
C ILE A 432 -20.82 14.76 5.36
N ASN A 433 -20.00 15.01 4.33
CA ASN A 433 -20.41 15.79 3.17
C ASN A 433 -21.08 14.92 2.09
N GLN A 434 -21.67 15.56 1.08
CA GLN A 434 -22.38 14.89 -0.02
C GLN A 434 -21.49 13.95 -0.86
N GLU A 435 -20.21 14.28 -1.05
CA GLU A 435 -19.27 13.41 -1.78
C GLU A 435 -19.05 12.10 -1.00
N THR A 436 -18.86 12.19 0.31
CA THR A 436 -18.68 11.04 1.20
C THR A 436 -19.93 10.17 1.25
N TYR A 437 -21.13 10.76 1.29
CA TYR A 437 -22.38 9.98 1.15
C TYR A 437 -22.48 9.25 -0.19
N GLY A 438 -22.00 9.87 -1.28
CA GLY A 438 -21.88 9.20 -2.56
C GLY A 438 -21.03 7.93 -2.48
N LYS A 439 -19.85 8.01 -1.83
CA LYS A 439 -18.99 6.84 -1.63
C LYS A 439 -19.56 5.80 -0.65
N ILE A 440 -20.29 6.24 0.38
CA ILE A 440 -21.03 5.34 1.29
C ILE A 440 -22.10 4.58 0.51
N ARG A 441 -22.87 5.26 -0.36
CA ARG A 441 -23.85 4.62 -1.24
C ARG A 441 -23.19 3.58 -2.13
N ASP A 442 -22.10 3.93 -2.80
CA ASP A 442 -21.40 3.00 -3.70
C ASP A 442 -20.88 1.76 -2.96
N LEU A 443 -20.38 1.93 -1.73
CA LEU A 443 -19.97 0.81 -0.87
C LEU A 443 -21.17 -0.06 -0.46
N LEU A 444 -22.27 0.53 -0.03
CA LEU A 444 -23.45 -0.24 0.37
C LEU A 444 -24.06 -0.98 -0.82
N GLU A 445 -24.12 -0.35 -1.99
CA GLU A 445 -24.56 -0.98 -3.23
C GLU A 445 -23.72 -2.22 -3.54
N ILE A 446 -22.39 -2.11 -3.53
CA ILE A 446 -21.53 -3.25 -3.86
C ILE A 446 -21.58 -4.34 -2.79
N LEU A 447 -21.81 -3.99 -1.52
CA LEU A 447 -22.00 -4.95 -0.43
C LEU A 447 -23.29 -5.76 -0.63
N VAL A 448 -24.39 -5.12 -1.01
CA VAL A 448 -25.66 -5.83 -1.32
C VAL A 448 -25.45 -6.76 -2.52
N ILE A 449 -24.84 -6.26 -3.60
CA ILE A 449 -24.54 -7.08 -4.79
C ILE A 449 -23.64 -8.27 -4.43
N SER A 450 -22.66 -8.08 -3.55
CA SER A 450 -21.78 -9.14 -3.05
C SER A 450 -22.56 -10.26 -2.36
N GLU A 451 -23.53 -9.92 -1.51
CA GLU A 451 -24.39 -10.92 -0.87
C GLU A 451 -25.33 -11.60 -1.87
N GLU A 452 -25.95 -10.85 -2.78
CA GLU A 452 -26.83 -11.44 -3.79
C GLU A 452 -26.08 -12.43 -4.70
N ILE A 453 -24.90 -12.06 -5.18
CA ILE A 453 -24.06 -12.93 -6.02
C ILE A 453 -23.72 -14.22 -5.25
N TYR A 454 -23.23 -14.08 -4.02
CA TYR A 454 -22.84 -15.22 -3.21
C TYR A 454 -24.02 -16.16 -2.94
N CYS A 455 -25.16 -15.63 -2.48
CA CYS A 455 -26.36 -16.41 -2.21
C CYS A 455 -26.91 -17.06 -3.49
N ASN A 456 -26.90 -16.38 -4.63
CA ASN A 456 -27.36 -16.94 -5.90
C ASN A 456 -26.44 -18.06 -6.41
N CYS A 457 -25.12 -17.90 -6.30
CA CYS A 457 -24.16 -18.94 -6.63
C CYS A 457 -24.37 -20.17 -5.73
N LEU A 458 -24.51 -20.00 -4.41
CA LEU A 458 -24.79 -21.11 -3.49
C LEU A 458 -26.13 -21.80 -3.78
N LYS A 459 -27.20 -21.04 -4.07
CA LYS A 459 -28.49 -21.60 -4.49
C LYS A 459 -28.34 -22.48 -5.74
N SER A 460 -27.51 -22.08 -6.70
CA SER A 460 -27.26 -22.85 -7.94
C SER A 460 -26.50 -24.16 -7.72
N LEU A 461 -25.78 -24.28 -6.60
CA LEU A 461 -24.99 -25.46 -6.22
C LEU A 461 -25.82 -26.49 -5.43
N LYS A 462 -26.99 -26.12 -4.91
CA LYS A 462 -27.88 -27.03 -4.15
C LYS A 462 -28.45 -28.18 -4.99
N GLU A 463 -28.33 -28.13 -6.32
CA GLU A 463 -28.76 -29.23 -7.20
C GLU A 463 -27.82 -30.44 -7.17
N PHE A 464 -26.60 -30.27 -6.65
CA PHE A 464 -25.60 -31.33 -6.54
C PHE A 464 -25.70 -32.04 -5.20
N ASN A 465 -25.49 -33.35 -5.23
CA ASN A 465 -25.44 -34.15 -4.01
C ASN A 465 -24.03 -34.15 -3.38
N SER A 466 -23.93 -34.62 -2.14
CA SER A 466 -22.66 -34.63 -1.39
C SER A 466 -21.52 -35.37 -2.09
N LYS A 467 -21.81 -36.40 -2.90
CA LYS A 467 -20.78 -37.12 -3.65
C LYS A 467 -20.19 -36.25 -4.78
N GLU A 468 -21.04 -35.54 -5.51
CA GLU A 468 -20.62 -34.62 -6.58
C GLU A 468 -19.80 -33.46 -6.01
N VAL A 469 -20.22 -32.90 -4.86
CA VAL A 469 -19.47 -31.84 -4.17
C VAL A 469 -18.12 -32.34 -3.66
N ASN A 470 -18.04 -33.55 -3.09
CA ASN A 470 -16.78 -34.15 -2.65
C ASN A 470 -15.81 -34.39 -3.82
N GLU A 471 -16.29 -34.88 -4.97
CA GLU A 471 -15.45 -35.05 -6.16
C GLU A 471 -14.88 -33.72 -6.68
N VAL A 472 -15.63 -32.62 -6.55
CA VAL A 472 -15.14 -31.27 -6.90
C VAL A 472 -14.12 -30.77 -5.87
N PHE A 473 -14.37 -30.99 -4.58
CA PHE A 473 -13.43 -30.62 -3.52
C PHE A 473 -12.09 -31.31 -3.70
N GLU A 474 -12.08 -32.63 -3.91
CA GLU A 474 -10.87 -33.42 -4.21
C GLU A 474 -10.15 -32.98 -5.49
N ALA A 475 -10.84 -32.30 -6.41
CA ALA A 475 -10.24 -31.77 -7.63
C ALA A 475 -9.59 -30.39 -7.42
N PHE A 476 -10.00 -29.64 -6.39
CA PHE A 476 -9.39 -28.36 -6.02
C PHE A 476 -8.26 -28.53 -5.00
N ASP A 477 -8.40 -29.45 -4.05
CA ASP A 477 -7.39 -29.86 -3.07
C ASP A 477 -6.21 -30.57 -3.79
N CYS A 478 -5.18 -29.80 -4.17
CA CYS A 478 -4.10 -30.29 -5.03
C CYS A 478 -3.06 -31.11 -4.26
N ASP A 479 -2.82 -30.78 -3.01
CA ASP A 479 -1.87 -31.49 -2.14
C ASP A 479 -2.52 -32.61 -1.31
N GLN A 480 -3.85 -32.72 -1.36
CA GLN A 480 -4.67 -33.77 -0.75
C GLN A 480 -4.58 -33.76 0.78
N ASP A 481 -4.47 -32.58 1.37
CA ASP A 481 -4.42 -32.41 2.82
C ASP A 481 -5.82 -32.38 3.47
N GLY A 482 -6.88 -32.33 2.66
CA GLY A 482 -8.28 -32.29 3.08
C GLY A 482 -8.83 -30.88 3.27
N GLU A 483 -8.09 -29.85 2.91
CA GLU A 483 -8.45 -28.44 2.96
C GLU A 483 -8.26 -27.79 1.57
N ILE A 484 -8.96 -26.68 1.31
CA ILE A 484 -8.66 -25.82 0.16
C ILE A 484 -7.91 -24.61 0.69
N SER A 485 -6.60 -24.59 0.44
CA SER A 485 -5.68 -23.55 0.88
C SER A 485 -5.59 -22.38 -0.12
N VAL A 486 -4.80 -21.35 0.25
CA VAL A 486 -4.44 -20.26 -0.66
C VAL A 486 -3.71 -20.77 -1.90
N ASP A 487 -2.83 -21.76 -1.76
CA ASP A 487 -2.05 -22.28 -2.87
C ASP A 487 -2.90 -23.12 -3.85
N ASP A 488 -3.90 -23.85 -3.33
CA ASP A 488 -4.91 -24.53 -4.14
C ASP A 488 -5.74 -23.54 -4.94
N MET A 489 -6.22 -22.48 -4.28
CA MET A 489 -6.99 -21.42 -4.92
C MET A 489 -6.16 -20.70 -5.99
N LYS A 490 -4.90 -20.37 -5.71
CA LYS A 490 -3.97 -19.79 -6.70
C LYS A 490 -3.79 -20.71 -7.90
N SER A 491 -3.60 -22.01 -7.66
CA SER A 491 -3.44 -23.00 -8.72
C SER A 491 -4.68 -23.09 -9.61
N LEU A 492 -5.86 -23.08 -9.00
CA LEU A 492 -7.14 -23.04 -9.70
C LEU A 492 -7.28 -21.76 -10.54
N LEU A 493 -7.10 -20.58 -9.95
CA LEU A 493 -7.26 -19.30 -10.63
C LEU A 493 -6.24 -19.13 -11.77
N LYS A 494 -4.99 -19.57 -11.55
CA LYS A 494 -3.95 -19.59 -12.58
C LYS A 494 -4.32 -20.50 -13.75
N SER A 495 -4.95 -21.65 -13.49
CA SER A 495 -5.44 -22.55 -14.56
C SER A 495 -6.52 -21.90 -15.43
N GLN A 496 -7.25 -20.92 -14.88
CA GLN A 496 -8.25 -20.09 -15.57
C GLN A 496 -7.65 -18.82 -16.20
N GLY A 497 -6.32 -18.65 -16.16
CA GLY A 497 -5.63 -17.48 -16.71
C GLY A 497 -5.76 -16.22 -15.85
N ILE A 498 -6.19 -16.36 -14.58
CA ILE A 498 -6.37 -15.25 -13.66
C ILE A 498 -5.20 -15.21 -12.70
N ALA A 499 -4.45 -14.13 -12.79
CA ALA A 499 -3.41 -13.81 -11.82
C ALA A 499 -4.09 -13.22 -10.55
N CYS A 500 -3.59 -13.57 -9.37
CA CYS A 500 -4.15 -13.14 -8.08
C CYS A 500 -3.06 -13.02 -7.02
N LEU A 501 -3.31 -12.16 -6.03
CA LEU A 501 -2.48 -12.03 -4.83
C LEU A 501 -2.91 -13.03 -3.75
N ASP A 502 -2.11 -13.24 -2.72
CA ASP A 502 -2.51 -14.05 -1.55
C ASP A 502 -3.80 -13.54 -0.90
N LYS A 503 -3.89 -12.22 -0.72
CA LYS A 503 -5.07 -11.57 -0.13
C LYS A 503 -6.34 -11.82 -0.94
N ASP A 504 -6.23 -11.92 -2.26
CA ASP A 504 -7.36 -12.19 -3.15
C ASP A 504 -7.97 -13.56 -2.84
N CYS A 505 -7.11 -14.57 -2.68
CA CYS A 505 -7.52 -15.92 -2.33
C CYS A 505 -8.10 -15.98 -0.93
N LEU A 506 -7.46 -15.32 0.04
CA LEU A 506 -7.93 -15.25 1.42
C LEU A 506 -9.32 -14.61 1.53
N MET A 507 -9.60 -13.53 0.79
CA MET A 507 -10.93 -12.91 0.79
C MET A 507 -12.03 -13.86 0.27
N VAL A 508 -11.71 -14.78 -0.64
CA VAL A 508 -12.66 -15.83 -1.09
C VAL A 508 -12.79 -16.93 -0.03
N ILE A 509 -11.67 -17.44 0.47
CA ILE A 509 -11.63 -18.50 1.49
C ILE A 509 -12.41 -18.09 2.73
N GLN A 510 -12.23 -16.85 3.20
CA GLN A 510 -12.92 -16.32 4.37
C GLN A 510 -14.44 -16.16 4.21
N ARG A 511 -15.00 -16.37 3.00
CA ARG A 511 -16.45 -16.50 2.82
C ARG A 511 -16.99 -17.85 3.28
N PHE A 512 -16.13 -18.84 3.48
CA PHE A 512 -16.49 -20.19 3.93
C PHE A 512 -16.03 -20.50 5.35
N THR A 513 -15.21 -19.63 5.96
CA THR A 513 -14.64 -19.85 7.29
C THR A 513 -15.30 -18.94 8.34
N LYS A 514 -15.25 -19.35 9.61
CA LYS A 514 -15.79 -18.56 10.74
C LYS A 514 -14.70 -17.74 11.43
N ASP A 515 -13.45 -18.23 11.44
CA ASP A 515 -12.35 -17.69 12.26
C ASP A 515 -11.20 -17.08 11.45
N LYS A 516 -11.50 -16.46 10.29
CA LYS A 516 -10.51 -15.88 9.37
C LYS A 516 -9.39 -16.87 8.98
N GLU A 517 -9.73 -18.16 8.93
CA GLU A 517 -8.80 -19.22 8.54
C GLU A 517 -8.30 -19.02 7.11
N ASN A 518 -7.09 -19.51 6.84
CA ASN A 518 -6.42 -19.39 5.54
C ASN A 518 -6.73 -20.56 4.59
N SER A 519 -7.58 -21.47 5.02
CA SER A 519 -8.05 -22.64 4.29
C SER A 519 -9.48 -22.96 4.75
N PHE A 520 -10.19 -23.80 4.00
CA PHE A 520 -11.47 -24.34 4.45
C PHE A 520 -11.62 -25.81 4.11
N THR A 521 -12.35 -26.53 4.96
CA THR A 521 -12.65 -27.96 4.82
C THR A 521 -13.92 -28.20 4.01
N LEU A 522 -14.09 -29.42 3.52
CA LEU A 522 -15.34 -29.85 2.90
C LEU A 522 -16.56 -29.64 3.81
N GLY A 523 -16.39 -29.84 5.12
CA GLY A 523 -17.45 -29.63 6.11
C GLY A 523 -17.92 -28.18 6.17
N GLN A 524 -17.00 -27.22 6.08
CA GLN A 524 -17.33 -25.79 6.01
C GLN A 524 -18.02 -25.41 4.70
N LEU A 525 -17.57 -25.97 3.57
CA LEU A 525 -18.22 -25.78 2.28
C LEU A 525 -19.67 -26.32 2.28
N MET A 526 -19.86 -27.52 2.81
CA MET A 526 -21.18 -28.13 2.97
C MET A 526 -22.06 -27.32 3.93
N GLY A 527 -21.50 -26.85 5.04
CA GLY A 527 -22.18 -25.95 5.98
C GLY A 527 -22.66 -24.66 5.32
N ALA A 528 -21.86 -24.05 4.44
CA ALA A 528 -22.26 -22.85 3.69
C ALA A 528 -23.42 -23.12 2.70
N LEU A 529 -23.46 -24.32 2.10
CA LEU A 529 -24.57 -24.76 1.25
C LEU A 529 -25.87 -24.97 2.07
N GLU A 530 -25.74 -25.37 3.34
CA GLU A 530 -26.84 -25.65 4.27
C GLU A 530 -27.34 -24.40 5.02
N GLU A 531 -26.48 -23.49 5.53
CA GLU A 531 -26.90 -22.33 6.35
C GLU A 531 -27.83 -21.35 5.59
N ASN A 532 -27.76 -21.31 4.25
CA ASN A 532 -28.72 -20.58 3.40
C ASN A 532 -30.07 -21.30 3.21
N THR A 533 -30.42 -22.26 4.08
CA THR A 533 -31.72 -22.95 4.09
C THR A 533 -32.62 -22.55 5.25
N GLU A 534 -32.17 -21.72 6.20
CA GLU A 534 -33.00 -21.24 7.32
C GLU A 534 -33.98 -20.12 6.89
N ASP A 535 -34.71 -20.37 5.81
CA ASP A 535 -36.12 -19.97 5.74
C ASP A 535 -36.94 -21.17 6.23
N LYS A 536 -37.38 -21.07 7.50
CA LYS A 536 -38.37 -21.88 8.22
C LYS A 536 -37.82 -23.01 9.13
N GLU A 537 -38.15 -22.85 10.41
CA GLU A 537 -38.29 -23.87 11.46
C GLU A 537 -37.03 -24.68 11.80
N ASP A 538 -36.27 -24.27 12.82
CA ASP A 538 -36.10 -25.02 14.09
C ASP A 538 -35.13 -24.29 15.06
N TYR A 539 -35.55 -23.15 15.61
CA TYR A 539 -34.81 -22.48 16.69
C TYR A 539 -35.06 -23.18 18.02
N LYS A 540 -34.33 -24.27 18.30
CA LYS A 540 -34.19 -24.76 19.68
C LYS A 540 -33.07 -25.77 20.00
N LYS A 541 -32.07 -25.98 19.13
CA LYS A 541 -31.08 -27.05 19.38
C LYS A 541 -29.59 -26.75 19.20
N LYS A 542 -29.18 -25.50 18.97
CA LYS A 542 -27.74 -25.13 18.95
C LYS A 542 -27.32 -24.27 20.15
N GLU A 543 -27.84 -24.60 21.33
CA GLU A 543 -27.65 -23.85 22.59
C GLU A 543 -26.54 -24.42 23.50
N GLU A 544 -25.77 -25.44 23.08
CA GLU A 544 -24.82 -26.12 24.00
C GLU A 544 -23.35 -26.16 23.53
N MET A 545 -22.90 -25.34 22.57
CA MET A 545 -21.50 -25.39 22.11
C MET A 545 -20.74 -24.05 21.98
N SER A 546 -21.31 -22.90 22.36
CA SER A 546 -20.64 -21.58 22.19
C SER A 546 -19.99 -20.98 23.46
N GLU A 547 -20.07 -21.64 24.61
CA GLU A 547 -19.67 -21.02 25.90
C GLU A 547 -18.17 -21.08 26.27
N VAL A 548 -17.26 -21.57 25.42
CA VAL A 548 -15.87 -21.87 25.88
C VAL A 548 -14.74 -21.08 25.17
N VAL A 549 -15.01 -20.21 24.18
CA VAL A 549 -13.92 -19.59 23.39
C VAL A 549 -13.79 -18.06 23.54
N TRP A 550 -14.74 -17.37 24.19
CA TRP A 550 -14.83 -15.90 24.13
C TRP A 550 -14.05 -15.11 25.19
N GLU A 551 -13.38 -15.73 26.15
CA GLU A 551 -12.68 -15.01 27.25
C GLU A 551 -11.17 -14.75 27.04
N LYS A 552 -10.54 -15.14 25.93
CA LYS A 552 -9.05 -15.13 25.84
C LYS A 552 -8.37 -14.13 24.91
N SER A 553 -9.07 -13.29 24.14
CA SER A 553 -8.37 -12.45 23.12
C SER A 553 -8.59 -10.93 23.16
N MET A 554 -9.38 -10.35 24.07
CA MET A 554 -9.56 -8.88 24.14
C MET A 554 -9.57 -8.33 25.57
N GLY A 555 -8.62 -8.78 26.38
CA GLY A 555 -8.49 -8.42 27.79
C GLY A 555 -7.36 -7.44 28.14
N THR A 556 -6.87 -6.59 27.23
CA THR A 556 -5.77 -5.65 27.59
C THR A 556 -5.62 -4.38 26.74
N VAL A 557 -6.70 -3.80 26.20
CA VAL A 557 -6.61 -2.48 25.51
C VAL A 557 -7.49 -1.39 26.12
N PHE A 558 -8.22 -1.66 27.20
CA PHE A 558 -8.92 -0.61 27.96
C PHE A 558 -8.55 -0.65 29.44
N LYS A 559 -7.60 0.20 29.81
CA LYS A 559 -7.55 0.89 31.10
C LYS A 559 -7.08 2.31 30.91
#